data_AF-A0A822CFJ8-F1
#
_entry.id   AF-A0A822CFJ8-F1
#
_cell.length_a   1.000
_cell.length_b   1.000
_cell.length_c   1.000
_cell.angle_alpha   90.00
_cell.angle_beta   90.00
_cell.angle_gamma   90.00
#
_symmetry.space_group_name_H-M   'P 1'
#
loop_
_entity.id
_entity.type
_entity.pdbx_description
1 polymer ?
#
loop_
_entity_poly.entity_id
_entity_poly.type
_entity_poly.pdbx_seq_one_letter_code
_entity_poly.pdbx_strand_id
1 'polypeptide(L)'
;YSLVPGAARTTLNIIPIRYAAPELLSSNVIPNDYTEKSDVFSMGVLMWEAYSQGTLPWEDIERDEDVIRRVLNGDLLPKPSNCSQKYWSIIINTWAQSPNDRPTFSELKRLLTEQADHSSNYSIFLLSNFS
;
A
#
# COMPACT_ATOMS: atom_id res chain seq x y z
N TYR A 1 23.17 -34.41 22.76
CA TYR A 1 22.36 -33.18 22.83
C TYR A 1 23.07 -32.09 22.04
N SER A 2 22.73 -31.93 20.77
CA SER A 2 23.27 -30.87 19.91
C SER A 2 22.15 -29.87 19.68
N LEU A 3 22.39 -28.63 20.12
CA LEU A 3 21.46 -27.52 19.94
C LEU A 3 21.30 -27.24 18.45
N VAL A 4 20.07 -27.36 17.94
CA VAL A 4 19.70 -26.86 16.61
C VAL A 4 19.73 -25.33 16.69
N PRO A 5 20.55 -24.63 15.89
CA PRO A 5 20.48 -23.18 15.79
C PRO A 5 19.25 -22.83 14.95
N GLY A 6 18.09 -22.82 15.58
CA GLY A 6 16.81 -22.51 14.94
C GLY A 6 15.71 -22.02 15.89
N ALA A 7 16.00 -21.96 17.19
CA ALA A 7 14.98 -21.77 18.23
C ALA A 7 15.08 -20.41 18.97
N ALA A 8 15.50 -19.35 18.27
CA ALA A 8 15.47 -17.97 18.80
C ALA A 8 14.69 -17.00 17.90
N ARG A 9 13.70 -17.50 17.13
CA ARG A 9 12.71 -16.66 16.42
C ARG A 9 11.30 -16.78 17.04
N THR A 10 11.21 -17.29 18.26
CA THR A 10 9.92 -17.63 18.87
C THR A 10 9.28 -16.39 19.49
N THR A 11 8.54 -15.64 18.64
CA THR A 11 7.28 -14.86 18.86
C THR A 11 7.12 -13.67 17.87
N LEU A 12 8.06 -13.43 16.96
CA LEU A 12 8.26 -12.14 16.27
C LEU A 12 7.76 -12.11 14.81
N ASN A 13 6.77 -11.26 14.53
CA ASN A 13 6.33 -10.67 13.25
C ASN A 13 6.19 -11.59 12.00
N ILE A 14 4.98 -12.10 11.77
CA ILE A 14 4.56 -12.54 10.42
C ILE A 14 4.34 -11.28 9.58
N ILE A 15 5.18 -11.06 8.57
CA ILE A 15 5.03 -9.95 7.63
C ILE A 15 4.02 -10.36 6.56
N PRO A 16 2.94 -9.59 6.33
CA PRO A 16 2.00 -9.86 5.24
C PRO A 16 2.63 -9.47 3.90
N ILE A 17 3.33 -10.41 3.25
CA ILE A 17 4.21 -10.17 2.10
C ILE A 17 3.57 -9.31 1.00
N ARG A 18 2.30 -9.57 0.67
CA ARG A 18 1.57 -8.88 -0.41
C ARG A 18 1.19 -7.44 -0.12
N TYR A 19 1.27 -7.02 1.14
CA TYR A 19 0.98 -5.67 1.61
C TYR A 19 2.24 -4.93 2.08
N ALA A 20 3.34 -5.65 2.28
CA ALA A 20 4.53 -5.12 2.92
C ALA A 20 5.35 -4.22 2.01
N ALA A 21 5.93 -3.18 2.63
CA ALA A 21 6.86 -2.25 1.99
C ALA A 21 8.19 -2.94 1.62
N PRO A 22 8.91 -2.46 0.59
CA PRO A 22 10.15 -3.08 0.11
C PRO A 22 11.22 -3.23 1.20
N GLU A 23 11.36 -2.25 2.11
CA GLU A 23 12.31 -2.30 3.22
C GLU A 23 12.03 -3.45 4.20
N LEU A 24 10.77 -3.85 4.36
CA LEU A 24 10.35 -4.98 5.20
C LEU A 24 10.47 -6.33 4.50
N LEU A 25 10.74 -6.35 3.20
CA LEU A 25 10.91 -7.57 2.39
C LEU A 25 12.39 -7.87 2.09
N SER A 26 13.28 -6.93 2.40
CA SER A 26 14.72 -7.10 2.23
C SER A 26 15.28 -8.18 3.16
N SER A 27 16.40 -8.81 2.79
CA SER A 27 16.99 -9.90 3.59
C SER A 27 17.51 -9.46 4.98
N ASN A 28 17.64 -8.15 5.21
CA ASN A 28 18.28 -7.56 6.38
C ASN A 28 17.32 -6.67 7.20
N VAL A 29 16.04 -7.05 7.32
CA VAL A 29 15.08 -6.30 8.14
C VAL A 29 15.57 -6.15 9.57
N ILE A 30 15.60 -4.91 10.06
CA ILE A 30 15.86 -4.57 11.46
C ILE A 30 14.60 -3.95 12.10
N PRO A 31 14.48 -3.94 13.45
CA PRO A 31 13.29 -3.39 14.12
C PRO A 31 12.93 -1.94 13.73
N ASN A 32 13.92 -1.14 13.31
CA ASN A 32 13.71 0.25 12.90
C ASN A 32 13.14 0.41 11.48
N ASP A 33 13.04 -0.66 10.69
CA ASP A 33 12.44 -0.60 9.35
C ASP A 33 10.90 -0.55 9.42
N TYR A 34 10.32 -0.99 10.55
CA TYR A 34 8.91 -0.81 10.86
C TYR A 34 8.67 0.65 11.25
N THR A 35 8.10 1.42 10.34
CA THR A 35 7.93 2.87 10.47
C THR A 35 6.52 3.28 10.03
N GLU A 36 6.14 4.53 10.33
CA GLU A 36 4.95 5.14 9.74
C GLU A 36 4.94 4.99 8.20
N LYS A 37 6.12 5.08 7.56
CA LYS A 37 6.24 5.02 6.11
C LYS A 37 6.01 3.61 5.55
N SER A 38 6.35 2.56 6.29
CA SER A 38 6.01 1.18 5.90
C SER A 38 4.51 0.93 6.03
N ASP A 39 3.86 1.54 7.03
CA ASP A 39 2.41 1.49 7.22
C ASP A 39 1.67 2.27 6.11
N VAL A 40 2.21 3.42 5.68
CA VAL A 40 1.66 4.19 4.55
C VAL A 40 1.69 3.37 3.25
N PHE A 41 2.76 2.62 2.98
CA PHE A 41 2.82 1.73 1.83
C PHE A 41 1.70 0.68 1.89
N SER A 42 1.55 0.04 3.06
CA SER A 42 0.53 -0.99 3.29
C SER A 42 -0.88 -0.42 3.15
N MET A 43 -1.11 0.81 3.63
CA MET A 43 -2.36 1.54 3.42
C MET A 43 -2.63 1.80 1.92
N GLY A 44 -1.60 2.06 1.13
CA GLY A 44 -1.68 2.12 -0.34
C GLY A 44 -2.26 0.86 -0.96
N VAL A 45 -1.73 -0.29 -0.53
CA VAL A 45 -2.20 -1.62 -0.98
C VAL A 45 -3.66 -1.85 -0.55
N LEU A 46 -4.03 -1.49 0.67
CA LEU A 46 -5.41 -1.57 1.15
C LEU A 46 -6.37 -0.66 0.38
N MET A 47 -5.96 0.57 0.05
CA MET A 47 -6.76 1.45 -0.80
C MET A 47 -6.96 0.86 -2.20
N TRP A 48 -5.91 0.28 -2.78
CA TRP A 48 -6.02 -0.44 -4.05
C TRP A 48 -7.00 -1.62 -3.96
N GLU A 49 -6.92 -2.42 -2.90
CA GLU A 49 -7.81 -3.57 -2.64
C GLU A 49 -9.27 -3.12 -2.52
N ALA A 50 -9.53 -2.01 -1.84
CA ALA A 50 -10.87 -1.44 -1.74
C ALA A 50 -11.43 -1.06 -3.13
N TYR A 51 -10.61 -0.47 -4.00
CA TYR A 51 -11.01 -0.15 -5.37
C TYR A 51 -11.15 -1.39 -6.26
N SER A 52 -10.30 -2.40 -6.09
CA SER A 52 -10.39 -3.65 -6.85
C SER A 52 -11.57 -4.55 -6.42
N GLN A 53 -12.38 -4.12 -5.45
CA GLN A 53 -13.51 -4.87 -4.90
C GLN A 53 -13.07 -6.13 -4.14
N GLY A 54 -11.94 -6.01 -3.41
CA GLY A 54 -11.41 -7.08 -2.57
C GLY A 54 -10.57 -8.11 -3.32
N THR A 55 -10.09 -7.79 -4.53
CA THR A 55 -9.11 -8.62 -5.22
C THR A 55 -7.82 -8.68 -4.41
N LEU A 56 -7.27 -9.88 -4.26
CA LEU A 56 -6.00 -10.07 -3.55
C LEU A 56 -4.87 -9.34 -4.31
N PRO A 57 -4.02 -8.56 -3.64
CA PRO A 57 -2.85 -7.97 -4.28
C PRO A 57 -1.94 -9.06 -4.87
N TRP A 58 -1.54 -8.87 -6.13
CA TRP A 58 -0.69 -9.80 -6.87
C TRP A 58 -1.32 -11.19 -7.04
N GLU A 59 -2.65 -11.28 -7.16
CA GLU A 59 -3.39 -12.56 -7.26
C GLU A 59 -2.91 -13.50 -8.39
N ASP A 60 -2.31 -12.93 -9.43
CA ASP A 60 -1.76 -13.65 -10.59
C ASP A 60 -0.41 -14.33 -10.28
N ILE A 61 0.17 -14.05 -9.11
CA ILE A 61 1.45 -14.61 -8.68
C ILE A 61 1.22 -15.66 -7.59
N GLU A 62 1.55 -16.91 -7.89
CA GLU A 62 1.38 -18.04 -6.97
C GLU A 62 2.37 -18.03 -5.79
N ARG A 63 3.61 -17.58 -6.03
CA ARG A 63 4.70 -17.67 -5.07
C ARG A 63 5.04 -16.32 -4.47
N ASP A 64 5.07 -16.26 -3.14
CA ASP A 64 5.40 -15.03 -2.42
C ASP A 64 6.84 -14.53 -2.71
N GLU A 65 7.79 -15.41 -3.06
CA GLU A 65 9.13 -14.97 -3.48
C GLU A 65 9.12 -14.13 -4.75
N ASP A 66 8.20 -14.41 -5.68
CA ASP A 66 8.06 -13.63 -6.90
C ASP A 66 7.40 -12.29 -6.61
N VAL A 67 6.43 -12.23 -5.68
CA VAL A 67 5.87 -10.96 -5.18
C VAL A 67 6.96 -10.09 -4.55
N ILE A 68 7.82 -10.67 -3.70
CA ILE A 68 8.95 -9.96 -3.09
C ILE A 68 9.85 -9.35 -4.16
N ARG A 69 10.21 -10.11 -5.20
CA ARG A 69 11.05 -9.60 -6.30
C ARG A 69 10.38 -8.44 -7.04
N ARG A 70 9.08 -8.55 -7.34
CA ARG A 70 8.31 -7.49 -8.00
C ARG A 70 8.34 -6.20 -7.19
N VAL A 71 8.01 -6.29 -5.90
CA VAL A 71 7.95 -5.13 -4.99
C VAL A 71 9.34 -4.49 -4.83
N LEU A 72 10.40 -5.28 -4.66
CA LEU A 72 11.78 -4.79 -4.56
C LEU A 72 12.30 -4.16 -5.86
N ASN A 73 11.78 -4.57 -7.02
CA ASN A 73 12.12 -3.98 -8.31
C ASN A 73 11.32 -2.70 -8.62
N GLY A 74 10.34 -2.35 -7.80
CA GLY A 74 9.47 -1.20 -8.02
C GLY A 74 8.30 -1.45 -8.97
N ASP A 75 7.97 -2.72 -9.25
CA ASP A 75 6.74 -3.04 -9.98
C ASP A 75 5.52 -2.62 -9.14
N LEU A 76 4.48 -2.14 -9.81
CA LEU A 76 3.25 -1.67 -9.18
C LEU A 76 2.05 -2.53 -9.61
N LEU A 77 1.03 -2.59 -8.75
CA LEU A 77 -0.26 -3.17 -9.10
C LEU A 77 -0.92 -2.35 -10.23
N PRO A 78 -1.76 -2.98 -11.08
CA PRO A 78 -2.46 -2.26 -12.14
C PRO A 78 -3.55 -1.34 -11.56
N LYS A 79 -3.82 -0.21 -12.24
CA LYS A 79 -4.90 0.70 -11.83
C LYS A 79 -6.27 0.00 -11.91
N PRO A 80 -7.08 -0.03 -10.83
CA PRO A 80 -8.44 -0.54 -10.90
C PRO A 80 -9.32 0.29 -11.85
N SER A 81 -10.31 -0.36 -12.48
CA SER A 81 -11.16 0.26 -13.51
C SER A 81 -12.02 1.40 -12.96
N ASN A 82 -12.56 1.24 -11.76
CA ASN A 82 -13.39 2.21 -11.03
C ASN A 82 -12.58 3.28 -10.26
N CYS A 83 -11.25 3.21 -10.25
CA CYS A 83 -10.42 4.17 -9.53
C CYS A 83 -10.20 5.43 -10.39
N SER A 84 -10.60 6.61 -9.88
CA SER A 84 -10.36 7.87 -10.59
C SER A 84 -8.85 8.16 -10.70
N GLN A 85 -8.42 8.89 -11.74
CA GLN A 85 -7.00 9.22 -11.91
C GLN A 85 -6.42 9.97 -10.71
N LYS A 86 -7.23 10.77 -10.02
CA LYS A 86 -6.80 11.54 -8.84
C LYS A 86 -6.54 10.64 -7.64
N TYR A 87 -7.45 9.71 -7.33
CA TYR A 87 -7.23 8.72 -6.27
C TYR A 87 -6.08 7.78 -6.62
N TRP A 88 -5.98 7.37 -7.89
CA TRP A 88 -4.86 6.56 -8.34
C TRP A 88 -3.52 7.24 -8.12
N SER A 89 -3.42 8.54 -8.44
CA SER A 89 -2.21 9.34 -8.22
C SER A 89 -1.83 9.41 -6.73
N ILE A 90 -2.81 9.42 -5.83
CA ILE A 90 -2.57 9.36 -4.37
C ILE A 90 -2.03 7.99 -3.98
N ILE A 91 -2.65 6.90 -4.46
CA ILE A 91 -2.24 5.53 -4.15
C ILE A 91 -0.80 5.27 -4.62
N ILE A 92 -0.45 5.60 -5.87
CA ILE A 92 0.91 5.35 -6.38
C ILE A 92 1.99 6.10 -5.57
N ASN A 93 1.67 7.29 -5.03
CA ASN A 93 2.63 8.05 -4.21
C ASN A 93 2.95 7.35 -2.89
N THR A 94 2.03 6.53 -2.37
CA THR A 94 2.30 5.71 -1.18
C THR A 94 3.25 4.54 -1.47
N TRP A 95 3.44 4.17 -2.74
CA TRP A 95 4.27 3.06 -3.18
C TRP A 95 5.67 3.48 -3.66
N ALA A 96 6.13 4.69 -3.30
CA ALA A 96 7.49 5.09 -3.58
C ALA A 96 8.48 4.12 -2.91
N GLN A 97 9.53 3.72 -3.64
CA GLN A 97 10.53 2.76 -3.14
C GLN A 97 11.26 3.29 -1.90
N SER A 98 11.66 4.56 -1.93
CA SER A 98 12.23 5.25 -0.78
C SER A 98 11.11 5.63 0.21
N PRO A 99 11.22 5.25 1.50
CA PRO A 99 10.24 5.63 2.53
C PRO A 99 10.06 7.14 2.68
N ASN A 100 11.11 7.93 2.42
CA ASN A 100 11.08 9.39 2.56
C ASN A 100 10.26 10.08 1.46
N ASP A 101 10.08 9.43 0.31
CA ASP A 101 9.33 9.97 -0.82
C ASP A 101 7.82 9.68 -0.71
N ARG A 102 7.43 8.82 0.24
CA ARG A 102 6.03 8.53 0.56
C ARG A 102 5.44 9.69 1.36
N PRO A 103 4.13 10.00 1.22
CA PRO A 103 3.46 10.95 2.11
C PRO A 103 3.47 10.44 3.56
N THR A 104 3.26 11.34 4.52
CA THR A 104 2.85 10.99 5.89
C THR A 104 1.36 10.65 5.91
N PHE A 105 0.88 10.02 6.99
CA PHE A 105 -0.57 9.82 7.15
C PHE A 105 -1.35 11.13 7.19
N SER A 106 -0.76 12.18 7.77
CA SER A 106 -1.36 13.52 7.81
C SER A 106 -1.57 14.09 6.41
N GLU A 107 -0.55 13.98 5.55
CA GLU A 107 -0.64 14.41 4.15
C GLU A 107 -1.60 13.54 3.35
N LEU A 108 -1.53 12.21 3.53
CA LEU A 108 -2.43 11.27 2.87
C LEU A 108 -3.89 11.57 3.21
N LYS A 109 -4.21 11.79 4.50
CA LYS A 109 -5.54 12.19 4.95
C LYS A 109 -5.99 13.48 4.28
N ARG A 110 -5.15 14.52 4.29
CA ARG A 110 -5.47 15.80 3.65
C ARG A 110 -5.80 15.62 2.16
N LEU A 111 -4.96 14.90 1.42
CA LEU A 111 -5.15 14.63 0.00
C LEU A 111 -6.47 13.90 -0.27
N LEU A 112 -6.79 12.88 0.54
CA LEU A 112 -8.03 12.10 0.40
C LEU A 112 -9.28 12.95 0.70
N THR A 113 -9.24 13.77 1.75
CA THR A 113 -10.34 14.68 2.10
C THR A 113 -10.57 15.71 1.00
N GLU A 114 -9.52 16.32 0.47
CA GLU A 114 -9.63 17.27 -0.65
C GLU A 114 -10.32 16.62 -1.86
N GLN A 115 -10.00 15.36 -2.20
CA GLN A 115 -10.68 14.68 -3.30
C GLN A 115 -12.15 14.35 -3.01
N ALA A 116 -12.47 14.01 -1.76
CA ALA A 116 -13.85 13.72 -1.35
C ALA A 116 -14.74 14.99 -1.43
N ASP A 117 -14.23 16.13 -0.97
CA ASP A 117 -14.98 17.40 -0.98
C ASP A 117 -15.30 17.87 -2.40
N HIS A 118 -14.37 17.71 -3.34
CA HIS A 118 -14.63 18.03 -4.75
C HIS A 118 -15.75 17.16 -5.32
N SER A 119 -15.77 15.86 -4.99
CA SER A 119 -16.78 14.91 -5.49
C SER A 119 -18.18 15.25 -4.98
N SER A 120 -18.29 15.66 -3.71
CA SER A 120 -19.55 16.12 -3.10
C SER A 120 -20.06 17.43 -3.71
N ASN A 121 -19.17 18.39 -3.97
CA ASN A 121 -19.52 19.68 -4.57
C ASN A 121 -19.98 19.53 -6.03
N TYR A 122 -19.40 18.62 -6.80
CA TYR A 122 -19.87 18.29 -8.16
C TYR A 122 -21.26 17.66 -8.14
N SER A 123 -21.54 16.74 -7.22
CA SER A 123 -22.88 16.15 -7.08
C SER A 123 -23.93 17.22 -6.77
N ILE A 124 -23.65 18.13 -5.83
CA ILE A 124 -24.53 19.25 -5.49
C ILE A 124 -24.73 20.19 -6.70
N PHE A 125 -23.64 20.55 -7.40
CA PHE A 125 -23.71 21.43 -8.56
C PHE A 125 -24.50 20.80 -9.72
N LEU A 126 -24.34 19.50 -9.97
CA LEU A 126 -25.14 18.81 -10.99
C LEU A 126 -26.63 18.83 -10.60
N LEU A 127 -26.96 18.50 -9.35
CA LEU A 127 -28.34 18.55 -8.86
C LEU A 127 -28.95 19.97 -8.91
N SER A 128 -28.15 21.02 -8.69
CA SER A 128 -28.64 22.41 -8.73
C SER A 128 -28.79 22.98 -10.15
N ASN A 129 -28.15 22.39 -11.17
CA ASN A 129 -28.30 22.81 -12.58
C ASN A 129 -29.39 22.04 -13.34
N PHE A 130 -30.09 21.11 -12.66
CA PHE A 130 -31.24 20.38 -13.20
C PHE A 130 -32.59 20.84 -12.60
N SER A 131 -32.65 22.03 -11.98
CA SER A 131 -33.91 22.72 -11.60
C SER A 131 -34.13 23.95 -12.46
#